data_AF-A0A2U2YZR1-F1
#
_entry.id   AF-A0A2U2YZR1-F1
#
_cell.length_a   1.000
_cell.length_b   1.000
_cell.length_c   1.000
_cell.angle_alpha   90.00
_cell.angle_beta   90.00
_cell.angle_gamma   90.00
#
_symmetry.space_group_name_H-M   'P 1'
#
loop_
_entity.id
_entity.type
_entity.pdbx_description
1 polymer ?
#
loop_
_entity_poly.entity_id
_entity_poly.type
_entity_poly.pdbx_seq_one_letter_code
_entity_poly.pdbx_strand_id
1 'polypeptide(L)'
;MCGAKATTEHRRCIRCRRRLRKSSVDGLGPKCRARIRRAARANVDHPQWQIAKASEALELGAVFPLRQNRVFLVVSDDGEAVYRTAATGQCNCPAGLRSVRCYHSVAAHLVAAA
;
A
#
# COMPACT_ATOMS: atom_id res chain seq x y z
N MET A 1 18.56 -35.26 -5.19
CA MET A 1 17.37 -35.58 -4.38
C MET A 1 16.40 -34.41 -4.50
N CYS A 2 15.29 -34.58 -5.22
CA CYS A 2 14.31 -33.52 -5.45
C CYS A 2 13.29 -33.53 -4.32
N GLY A 3 13.38 -32.58 -3.39
CA GLY A 3 12.43 -32.44 -2.29
C GLY A 3 11.13 -31.80 -2.78
N ALA A 4 10.03 -32.56 -2.75
CA ALA A 4 8.70 -32.04 -3.01
C ALA A 4 8.33 -31.02 -1.92
N LYS A 5 8.19 -29.73 -2.28
CA LYS A 5 7.66 -28.70 -1.38
C LYS A 5 6.18 -29.02 -1.11
N ALA A 6 5.86 -29.37 0.13
CA ALA A 6 4.47 -29.52 0.56
C ALA A 6 3.71 -28.20 0.34
N THR A 7 2.70 -28.23 -0.52
CA THR A 7 1.79 -27.10 -0.73
C THR A 7 0.94 -26.93 0.53
N THR A 8 1.24 -25.88 1.30
CA THR A 8 0.49 -25.58 2.52
C THR A 8 -0.90 -25.05 2.14
N GLU A 9 -1.91 -25.90 2.29
CA GLU A 9 -3.30 -25.51 2.07
C GLU A 9 -3.85 -24.73 3.27
N HIS A 10 -4.09 -23.43 3.08
CA HIS A 10 -4.62 -22.60 4.15
C HIS A 10 -6.15 -22.62 4.18
N ARG A 11 -6.73 -23.08 5.30
CA ARG A 11 -8.19 -22.96 5.58
C ARG A 11 -8.61 -21.61 6.15
N ARG A 12 -7.67 -20.72 6.46
CA ARG A 12 -7.94 -19.35 6.94
C ARG A 12 -7.11 -18.36 6.16
N CYS A 13 -7.67 -17.18 5.90
CA CYS A 13 -6.91 -16.10 5.30
C CYS A 13 -5.81 -15.64 6.25
N ILE A 14 -4.56 -15.57 5.80
CA ILE A 14 -3.43 -15.15 6.64
C ILE A 14 -3.63 -13.70 7.10
N ARG A 15 -4.13 -12.83 6.21
CA ARG A 15 -4.31 -11.39 6.48
C ARG A 15 -5.48 -11.06 7.39
N CYS A 16 -6.70 -11.49 7.06
CA CYS A 16 -7.89 -11.14 7.83
C CYS A 16 -8.40 -12.26 8.76
N ARG A 17 -7.70 -13.40 8.83
CA ARG A 17 -8.02 -14.58 9.67
C ARG A 17 -9.39 -15.22 9.43
N ARG A 18 -10.19 -14.72 8.48
CA ARG A 18 -11.48 -15.29 8.06
C ARG A 18 -11.31 -16.74 7.60
N ARG A 19 -12.22 -17.63 8.04
CA ARG A 19 -12.31 -19.02 7.54
C ARG A 19 -12.66 -19.03 6.05
N LEU A 20 -11.96 -19.84 5.27
CA LEU A 20 -12.18 -19.99 3.84
C LEU A 20 -13.05 -21.22 3.58
N ARG A 21 -14.00 -21.09 2.64
CA ARG A 21 -14.87 -22.21 2.23
C ARG A 21 -14.10 -23.29 1.45
N LYS A 22 -13.10 -22.86 0.68
CA LYS A 22 -12.10 -23.71 0.01
C LYS A 22 -10.72 -23.33 0.54
N SER A 23 -9.81 -24.29 0.66
CA SER A 23 -8.42 -23.98 0.99
C SER A 23 -7.82 -23.05 -0.07
N SER A 24 -6.89 -22.19 0.36
CA SER A 24 -6.14 -21.32 -0.55
C SER A 24 -4.68 -21.71 -0.53
N VAL A 25 -4.11 -21.86 -1.72
CA VAL A 25 -2.67 -22.09 -1.92
C VAL A 25 -1.88 -20.85 -1.47
N ASP A 26 -2.28 -19.66 -1.91
CA ASP A 26 -1.60 -18.40 -1.54
C ASP A 26 -1.97 -17.88 -0.13
N GLY A 27 -2.78 -18.62 0.63
CA GLY A 27 -3.23 -18.17 1.95
C GLY A 27 -4.15 -16.95 2.01
N LEU A 28 -4.62 -16.43 0.87
CA LEU A 28 -5.46 -15.23 0.80
C LEU A 28 -6.91 -15.56 0.47
N GLY A 29 -7.84 -15.01 1.25
CA GLY A 29 -9.26 -15.09 0.95
C GLY A 29 -9.70 -14.17 -0.19
N PRO A 30 -10.85 -14.42 -0.84
CA PRO A 30 -11.31 -13.65 -2.01
C PRO A 30 -11.35 -12.13 -1.79
N LYS A 31 -11.86 -11.70 -0.63
CA LYS A 31 -11.92 -10.26 -0.27
C LYS A 31 -10.55 -9.63 -0.13
N CYS A 32 -9.60 -10.31 0.54
CA CYS A 32 -8.24 -9.81 0.69
C CYS A 32 -7.49 -9.82 -0.65
N ARG A 33 -7.67 -10.86 -1.46
CA ARG A 33 -7.10 -10.94 -2.81
C ARG A 33 -7.63 -9.81 -3.71
N ALA A 34 -8.93 -9.54 -3.68
CA ALA A 34 -9.52 -8.42 -4.41
C ALA A 34 -8.96 -7.07 -3.94
N ARG A 35 -8.78 -6.88 -2.63
CA ARG A 35 -8.16 -5.68 -2.06
C ARG A 35 -6.72 -5.49 -2.56
N ILE A 36 -5.90 -6.54 -2.53
CA ILE A 36 -4.52 -6.51 -3.02
C ILE A 36 -4.49 -6.21 -4.53
N ARG A 37 -5.34 -6.87 -5.33
CA ARG A 37 -5.45 -6.58 -6.77
C ARG A 37 -5.86 -5.13 -7.05
N ARG A 38 -6.76 -4.56 -6.24
CA ARG A 38 -7.18 -3.16 -6.38
C ARG A 38 -6.03 -2.20 -6.09
N ALA A 39 -5.27 -2.46 -5.02
CA ALA A 39 -4.07 -1.68 -4.69
C ALA A 39 -2.99 -1.80 -5.78
N ALA A 40 -2.77 -3.01 -6.30
CA ALA A 40 -1.83 -3.24 -7.39
C ALA A 40 -2.22 -2.48 -8.68
N ARG A 41 -3.52 -2.35 -8.97
CA ARG A 41 -4.00 -1.54 -10.12
C ARG A 41 -3.76 -0.05 -9.91
N ALA A 42 -3.94 0.46 -8.69
CA ALA A 42 -3.65 1.85 -8.38
C ALA A 42 -2.17 2.19 -8.63
N ASN A 43 -1.26 1.22 -8.51
CA ASN A 43 0.16 1.41 -8.80
C ASN A 43 0.48 1.55 -10.30
N VAL A 44 -0.40 1.13 -11.23
CA VAL A 44 -0.09 1.17 -12.68
C VAL A 44 -0.18 2.58 -13.26
N ASP A 45 -0.95 3.47 -12.62
CA ASP A 45 -1.14 4.86 -13.08
C ASP A 45 -0.02 5.82 -12.61
N HIS A 46 1.00 5.30 -11.92
CA HIS A 46 2.11 6.10 -11.42
C HIS A 46 3.41 5.77 -12.15
N PRO A 47 4.24 6.77 -12.50
CA PRO A 47 5.60 6.52 -12.95
C PRO A 47 6.36 5.64 -11.95
N GLN A 48 7.14 4.68 -12.43
CA GLN A 48 7.84 3.70 -11.59
C GLN A 48 8.73 4.36 -10.53
N TRP A 49 9.34 5.50 -10.85
CA TRP A 49 10.15 6.26 -9.89
C TRP A 49 9.32 6.81 -8.70
N GLN A 50 8.03 7.15 -8.91
CA GLN A 50 7.16 7.60 -7.81
C GLN A 50 6.81 6.44 -6.88
N ILE A 51 6.65 5.23 -7.43
CA ILE A 51 6.41 4.02 -6.65
C ILE A 51 7.67 3.70 -5.84
N ALA A 52 8.85 3.78 -6.45
CA ALA A 52 10.12 3.54 -5.77
C ALA A 52 10.33 4.52 -4.60
N LYS A 53 10.10 5.82 -4.83
CA LYS A 53 10.15 6.85 -3.78
C LYS A 53 9.11 6.65 -2.68
N ALA A 54 7.90 6.20 -3.04
CA ALA A 54 6.87 5.87 -2.06
C ALA A 54 7.29 4.67 -1.19
N SER A 55 7.88 3.64 -1.78
CA SER A 55 8.42 2.49 -1.04
C SER A 55 9.55 2.90 -0.11
N GLU A 56 10.50 3.71 -0.59
CA GLU A 56 11.59 4.28 0.22
C GLU A 56 11.03 5.03 1.45
N ALA A 57 10.03 5.89 1.25
CA ALA A 57 9.39 6.60 2.35
C ALA A 57 8.72 5.67 3.38
N LEU A 58 8.19 4.52 2.95
CA LEU A 58 7.62 3.52 3.86
C LEU A 58 8.70 2.77 4.64
N GLU A 59 9.79 2.40 3.98
CA GLU A 59 10.93 1.71 4.58
C GLU A 59 11.61 2.58 5.64
N LEU A 60 11.72 3.89 5.39
CA LEU A 60 12.25 4.87 6.34
C LEU A 60 11.25 5.28 7.44
N GLY A 61 10.02 4.77 7.41
CA GLY A 61 8.99 5.11 8.41
C GLY A 61 8.48 6.56 8.30
N ALA A 62 8.59 7.19 7.13
CA ALA A 62 8.26 8.59 6.90
C ALA A 62 6.74 8.86 6.73
N VAL A 63 5.86 7.87 6.94
CA VAL A 63 4.41 7.96 6.72
C VAL A 63 3.62 7.69 7.99
N PHE A 64 2.87 8.68 8.47
CA PHE A 64 2.12 8.62 9.72
C PHE A 64 0.61 8.75 9.50
N PRO A 65 -0.22 7.78 9.94
CA PRO A 65 -1.67 7.90 9.86
C PRO A 65 -2.23 8.81 10.96
N LEU A 66 -3.13 9.73 10.61
CA LEU A 66 -3.77 10.64 11.58
C LEU A 66 -5.26 10.31 11.84
N ARG A 67 -6.07 10.21 10.78
CA ARG A 67 -7.55 10.16 10.87
C ARG A 67 -8.08 8.82 10.38
N GLN A 68 -8.01 7.77 11.21
CA GLN A 68 -8.50 6.42 10.86
C GLN A 68 -8.00 5.93 9.47
N ASN A 69 -6.73 6.15 9.14
CA ASN A 69 -6.15 5.87 7.82
C ASN A 69 -6.84 6.56 6.62
N ARG A 70 -7.52 7.69 6.81
CA ARG A 70 -8.04 8.53 5.71
C ARG A 70 -7.06 9.63 5.30
N VAL A 71 -6.36 10.19 6.28
CA VAL A 71 -5.37 11.26 6.12
C VAL A 71 -4.06 10.83 6.75
N PHE A 72 -2.97 11.13 6.06
CA PHE A 72 -1.60 10.76 6.40
C PHE A 72 -0.71 12.01 6.39
N LEU A 73 0.29 12.00 7.26
CA LEU A 73 1.45 12.88 7.16
C LEU A 73 2.57 12.12 6.47
N VAL A 74 3.23 12.75 5.51
CA VAL A 74 4.41 12.20 4.86
C VAL A 74 5.53 13.23 4.97
N VAL A 75 6.65 12.81 5.54
CA VAL A 75 7.86 13.64 5.60
C VAL A 75 8.50 13.65 4.21
N SER A 76 8.98 14.81 3.76
CA SER A 76 9.75 14.94 2.52
C SER A 76 11.05 14.15 2.58
N ASP A 77 11.63 13.86 1.42
CA ASP A 77 12.89 13.13 1.31
C ASP A 77 14.09 13.89 1.88
N ASP A 78 14.07 15.23 1.84
CA ASP A 78 15.03 16.10 2.51
C ASP A 78 14.79 16.25 4.02
N GLY A 79 13.65 15.77 4.54
CA GLY A 79 13.29 15.87 5.95
C GLY A 79 12.83 17.26 6.42
N GLU A 80 12.79 18.27 5.54
CA GLU A 80 12.50 19.66 5.93
C GLU A 80 11.00 19.95 6.02
N ALA A 81 10.18 19.21 5.28
CA ALA A 81 8.75 19.45 5.16
C ALA A 81 7.92 18.23 5.55
N VAL A 82 6.70 18.50 6.04
CA VAL A 82 5.70 17.46 6.29
C VAL A 82 4.44 17.80 5.51
N TYR A 83 4.06 16.89 4.62
CA TYR A 83 2.89 17.05 3.76
C TYR A 83 1.71 16.23 4.28
N ARG A 84 0.51 16.82 4.22
CA ARG A 84 -0.76 16.13 4.45
C ARG A 84 -1.26 15.57 3.13
N THR A 85 -1.56 14.29 3.13
CA THR A 85 -2.08 13.59 1.96
C THR A 85 -3.22 12.64 2.34
N ALA A 86 -4.18 12.49 1.44
CA ALA A 86 -5.23 11.49 1.52
C ALA A 86 -4.87 10.28 0.64
N ALA A 87 -5.31 9.08 1.03
CA ALA A 87 -5.13 7.87 0.21
C ALA A 87 -5.92 7.90 -1.11
N THR A 88 -6.79 8.89 -1.27
CA THR A 88 -7.58 9.20 -2.48
C THR A 88 -6.84 10.10 -3.48
N GLY A 89 -5.61 10.52 -3.19
CA GLY A 89 -4.74 11.21 -4.15
C GLY A 89 -4.47 12.69 -3.85
N GLN A 90 -5.24 13.32 -2.96
CA GLN A 90 -5.07 14.74 -2.63
C GLN A 90 -3.87 14.93 -1.70
N CYS A 91 -2.93 15.81 -2.06
CA CYS A 91 -1.75 16.12 -1.27
C CYS A 91 -1.50 17.63 -1.27
N ASN A 92 -1.03 18.19 -0.16
CA ASN A 92 -0.70 19.61 -0.05
C ASN A 92 0.76 19.94 -0.41
N CYS A 93 1.51 19.01 -1.02
CA CYS A 93 2.85 19.31 -1.53
C CYS A 93 2.79 20.17 -2.81
N PRO A 94 3.90 20.81 -3.25
CA PRO A 94 3.90 21.67 -4.44
C PRO A 94 3.33 20.99 -5.70
N ALA A 95 3.60 19.70 -5.90
CA ALA A 95 3.02 18.93 -6.99
C ALA A 95 1.51 18.69 -6.81
N GLY A 96 1.09 18.30 -5.60
CA GLY A 96 -0.32 18.03 -5.28
C GLY A 96 -1.20 19.28 -5.33
N LEU A 97 -0.68 20.45 -4.93
CA LEU A 97 -1.35 21.73 -5.07
C LEU A 97 -1.57 22.14 -6.54
N ARG A 98 -0.74 21.62 -7.45
CA ARG A 98 -0.89 21.77 -8.90
C ARG A 98 -1.70 20.63 -9.53
N SER A 99 -2.35 19.80 -8.72
CA SER A 99 -3.09 18.60 -9.14
C SER A 99 -2.23 17.58 -9.92
N VAL A 100 -0.92 17.58 -9.68
CA VAL A 100 0.03 16.63 -10.26
C VAL A 100 0.23 15.45 -9.30
N ARG A 101 0.32 14.24 -9.85
CA ARG A 101 0.59 13.01 -9.08
C ARG A 101 1.93 13.13 -8.35
N CYS A 102 1.94 12.77 -7.07
CA CYS A 102 3.14 12.83 -6.22
C CYS A 102 3.33 11.51 -5.44
N TYR A 103 4.58 11.18 -5.12
CA TYR A 103 4.89 9.94 -4.37
C TYR A 103 4.27 9.92 -2.97
N HIS A 104 4.05 11.08 -2.33
CA HIS A 104 3.35 11.15 -1.03
C HIS A 104 1.97 10.49 -1.08
N SER A 105 1.21 10.77 -2.14
CA SER A 105 -0.13 10.21 -2.33
C SER A 105 -0.10 8.71 -2.58
N VAL A 106 0.92 8.22 -3.28
CA VAL A 106 1.19 6.79 -3.49
C VAL A 106 1.53 6.10 -2.17
N ALA A 107 2.44 6.68 -1.37
CA ALA A 107 2.83 6.13 -0.08
C ALA A 107 1.61 6.01 0.85
N ALA A 108 0.78 7.06 0.93
CA ALA A 108 -0.47 7.04 1.68
C ALA A 108 -1.46 5.98 1.18
N HIS A 109 -1.57 5.80 -0.15
CA HIS A 109 -2.41 4.76 -0.73
C HIS A 109 -1.94 3.36 -0.34
N LEU A 110 -0.63 3.11 -0.38
CA LEU A 110 -0.02 1.84 0.01
C LEU A 110 -0.29 1.51 1.49
N VAL A 111 -0.14 2.49 2.40
CA VAL A 111 -0.49 2.30 3.83
C VAL A 111 -1.98 2.01 4.02
N ALA A 112 -2.85 2.76 3.34
CA ALA A 112 -4.29 2.54 3.44
C ALA A 112 -4.73 1.17 2.89
N ALA A 113 -3.95 0.60 1.96
CA ALA A 113 -4.22 -0.68 1.34
C ALA A 113 -3.67 -1.89 2.12
N ALA A 114 -2.79 -1.69 3.11
CA ALA A 114 -2.24 -2.70 4.00
C ALA A 114 -3.27 -3.25 5.01
#